data_AF-A0A8T6VFR3-F1
#
_entry.id   AF-A0A8T6VFR3-F1
#
_cell.length_a   1.000
_cell.length_b   1.000
_cell.length_c   1.000
_cell.angle_alpha   90.00
_cell.angle_beta   90.00
_cell.angle_gamma   90.00
#
_symmetry.space_group_name_H-M   'P 1'
#
loop_
_entity.id
_entity.type
_entity.pdbx_description
1 polymer ?
#
loop_
_entity_poly.entity_id
_entity_poly.type
_entity_poly.pdbx_seq_one_letter_code
_entity_poly.pdbx_strand_id
1 'polypeptide(L)'
;MNSIVDINPRILSSRLREMEKNNLIKRVIYDDFPVRVEYHLTDKGQKAQSILEQMSAFSLRYCSDEIFKDRKPRTLRQVFGITPSIIK
;
A
#
# COMPACT_ATOMS: atom_id res chain seq x y z
N MET A 1 -5.80 -2.42 16.63
CA MET A 1 -5.14 -3.21 15.57
C MET A 1 -5.98 -2.98 14.32
N ASN A 2 -5.54 -2.10 13.42
CA ASN A 2 -6.30 -1.83 12.19
C ASN A 2 -6.01 -2.98 11.22
N SER A 3 -6.66 -4.13 11.47
CA SER A 3 -6.71 -5.21 10.50
C SER A 3 -7.27 -4.63 9.21
N ILE A 4 -6.60 -4.88 8.09
CA ILE A 4 -7.19 -4.62 6.77
C ILE A 4 -8.51 -5.41 6.74
N VAL A 5 -9.62 -4.70 6.58
CA VAL A 5 -10.96 -5.29 6.60
C VAL A 5 -11.00 -6.38 5.51
N ASP A 6 -11.57 -7.54 5.85
CA ASP A 6 -11.75 -8.70 4.96
C ASP A 6 -10.49 -9.46 4.49
N ILE A 7 -9.29 -9.20 5.04
CA ILE A 7 -8.13 -10.06 4.75
C ILE A 7 -8.02 -11.23 5.75
N ASN A 8 -7.81 -12.44 5.23
CA ASN A 8 -7.50 -13.60 6.06
C ASN A 8 -6.15 -13.38 6.80
N PRO A 9 -6.10 -13.53 8.14
CA PRO A 9 -4.88 -13.28 8.93
C PRO A 9 -3.67 -14.12 8.50
N ARG A 10 -3.89 -15.36 8.04
CA ARG A 10 -2.83 -16.25 7.53
C ARG A 10 -2.26 -15.72 6.22
N ILE A 11 -3.12 -15.22 5.34
CA ILE A 11 -2.71 -14.62 4.06
C ILE A 11 -1.91 -13.34 4.33
N LEU A 12 -2.43 -12.45 5.19
CA LEU A 12 -1.73 -11.22 5.58
C LEU A 12 -0.33 -11.52 6.13
N SER A 13 -0.24 -12.46 7.08
CA SER A 13 1.04 -12.87 7.67
C SER A 13 2.00 -13.42 6.62
N SER A 14 1.49 -14.20 5.66
CA SER A 14 2.30 -14.74 4.55
C SER A 14 2.82 -13.62 3.64
N ARG A 15 1.98 -12.65 3.29
CA ARG A 15 2.37 -11.51 2.44
C ARG A 15 3.36 -10.58 3.12
N LEU A 16 3.19 -10.32 4.42
CA LEU A 16 4.16 -9.53 5.18
C LEU A 16 5.53 -10.21 5.23
N ARG A 17 5.59 -11.53 5.47
CA ARG A 17 6.86 -12.28 5.42
C ARG A 17 7.52 -12.24 4.04
N GLU A 18 6.73 -12.33 2.97
CA GLU A 18 7.22 -12.24 1.60
C GLU A 18 7.80 -10.85 1.29
N MET A 19 7.09 -9.78 1.67
CA MET A 19 7.54 -8.40 1.51
C MET A 19 8.80 -8.11 2.33
N GLU A 20 8.89 -8.65 3.55
CA GLU A 20 10.09 -8.56 4.40
C GLU A 20 11.28 -9.27 3.76
N LYS A 21 11.09 -10.50 3.28
CA LYS A 21 12.12 -11.27 2.54
C LYS A 21 12.61 -10.52 1.28
N ASN A 22 11.71 -9.82 0.60
CA ASN A 22 12.03 -9.01 -0.58
C ASN A 22 12.64 -7.63 -0.24
N ASN A 23 12.88 -7.35 1.04
CA ASN A 23 13.41 -6.09 1.55
C ASN A 23 12.54 -4.87 1.17
N LEU A 24 11.22 -5.05 1.05
CA LEU A 24 10.26 -3.97 0.80
C LEU A 24 9.76 -3.36 2.11
N ILE A 25 9.64 -4.18 3.16
CA ILE A 25 9.27 -3.75 4.50
C ILE A 25 10.29 -4.27 5.52
N LYS A 26 10.39 -3.57 6.65
CA LYS A 26 11.12 -4.00 7.84
C LYS A 26 10.13 -4.21 8.99
N ARG A 27 10.36 -5.25 9.77
CA ARG A 27 9.61 -5.53 11.00
C ARG A 27 10.35 -4.93 12.19
N VAL A 28 9.63 -4.22 13.06
CA VAL A 28 10.14 -3.66 14.32
C VAL A 28 9.33 -4.25 15.46
N ILE A 29 10.02 -4.75 16.49
CA ILE A 29 9.40 -5.27 17.72
C ILE A 29 9.69 -4.24 18.81
N TYR A 30 8.64 -3.79 19.47
CA TYR A 30 8.72 -2.93 20.64
C TYR A 30 8.41 -3.80 21.87
N ASP A 31 9.40 -3.94 22.74
CA ASP A 31 9.31 -4.75 23.97
C ASP A 31 8.62 -3.99 25.12
N ASP A 32 7.73 -3.06 24.80
CA ASP A 32 6.91 -2.35 25.78
C ASP A 32 5.67 -3.16 26.17
N PHE A 33 4.94 -2.73 27.22
CA PHE A 33 3.69 -3.36 27.62
C PHE A 33 2.51 -2.55 27.08
N PRO A 34 1.62 -3.12 26.26
CA PRO A 34 1.66 -4.45 25.64
C PRO A 34 2.68 -4.55 24.49
N VAL A 35 3.27 -5.74 24.28
CA VAL A 35 4.25 -5.97 23.20
C VAL A 35 3.62 -5.65 21.85
N ARG A 36 4.32 -4.84 21.05
CA ARG A 36 3.85 -4.37 19.75
C ARG A 36 4.80 -4.76 18.63
N VAL A 37 4.22 -5.11 17.49
CA VAL A 37 4.95 -5.36 16.24
C VAL A 37 4.47 -4.38 15.20
N GLU A 38 5.40 -3.65 14.61
CA GLU A 38 5.13 -2.72 13.52
C GLU A 38 5.88 -3.09 12.26
N TYR A 39 5.30 -2.74 11.12
CA TYR A 39 5.90 -2.94 9.81
C TYR A 39 6.05 -1.59 9.13
N HIS A 40 7.24 -1.31 8.63
CA HIS A 40 7.62 -0.04 8.02
C HIS A 40 8.17 -0.27 6.62
N LEU A 41 7.91 0.64 5.67
CA LEU A 41 8.56 0.56 4.35
C LEU A 41 10.06 0.79 4.48
N THR A 42 10.85 0.02 3.74
CA THR A 42 12.26 0.31 3.51
C THR A 42 12.41 1.37 2.42
N ASP A 43 13.63 1.85 2.17
CA ASP A 43 13.91 2.75 1.03
C ASP A 43 13.52 2.11 -0.31
N LYS A 44 13.74 0.79 -0.45
CA LYS A 44 13.30 0.02 -1.62
C LYS A 44 11.77 -0.03 -1.71
N GLY A 45 11.08 -0.23 -0.58
CA GLY A 45 9.62 -0.19 -0.50
C GLY A 45 9.04 1.16 -0.91
N GLN A 46 9.63 2.26 -0.45
CA GLN A 46 9.21 3.63 -0.81
C GLN A 46 9.40 3.90 -2.31
N LYS A 47 10.52 3.47 -2.91
CA LYS A 47 10.73 3.58 -4.37
C LYS A 47 9.77 2.70 -5.17
N ALA A 48 9.41 1.53 -4.65
CA ALA A 48 8.39 0.68 -5.29
C ALA A 48 7.00 1.34 -5.22
N GLN A 49 6.68 1.99 -4.11
CA GLN A 49 5.42 2.72 -3.94
C GLN A 49 5.22 3.78 -5.03
N SER A 50 6.24 4.57 -5.36
CA SER A 50 6.10 5.60 -6.42
C SER A 50 5.75 5.00 -7.78
N ILE A 51 6.27 3.81 -8.11
CA ILE A 51 5.94 3.10 -9.36
C ILE A 51 4.47 2.67 -9.35
N LEU A 52 4.01 2.08 -8.24
CA LEU A 52 2.61 1.66 -8.07
C LEU A 52 1.64 2.84 -8.14
N GLU A 53 2.03 4.00 -7.63
CA GLU A 53 1.26 5.24 -7.76
C GLU A 53 1.15 5.69 -9.21
N GLN A 54 2.23 5.63 -10.00
CA GLN A 54 2.17 5.96 -11.44
C GLN A 54 1.25 5.00 -12.20
N MET A 55 1.38 3.70 -11.95
CA MET A 55 0.52 2.68 -12.56
C MET A 55 -0.96 2.93 -12.22
N SER A 56 -1.23 3.28 -10.96
CA SER A 56 -2.56 3.63 -10.49
C SER A 56 -3.07 4.92 -11.14
N ALA A 57 -2.25 5.97 -11.24
CA ALA A 57 -2.64 7.21 -11.91
C ALA A 57 -2.97 7.00 -13.39
N PHE A 58 -2.20 6.15 -14.07
CA PHE A 58 -2.47 5.75 -15.45
C PHE A 58 -3.82 5.04 -15.56
N SER A 59 -4.05 4.01 -14.73
CA SER A 59 -5.27 3.21 -14.81
C SER A 59 -6.52 4.03 -14.47
N LEU A 60 -6.44 4.91 -13.46
CA LEU A 60 -7.53 5.81 -13.09
C LEU A 60 -7.91 6.81 -14.19
N ARG A 61 -6.99 7.11 -15.12
CA ARG A 61 -7.21 8.04 -16.22
C ARG A 61 -7.68 7.36 -17.50
N TYR A 62 -7.09 6.21 -17.83
CA TYR A 62 -7.28 5.57 -19.13
C TYR A 62 -8.08 4.26 -19.09
N CYS A 63 -8.29 3.70 -17.90
CA CYS A 63 -9.05 2.45 -17.68
C CYS A 63 -10.24 2.71 -16.73
N SER A 64 -10.76 3.94 -16.70
CA SER A 64 -11.81 4.33 -15.75
C SER A 64 -13.13 3.59 -15.96
N ASP A 65 -13.37 3.12 -17.18
CA ASP A 65 -14.52 2.30 -17.58
C ASP A 65 -14.50 0.88 -17.02
N GLU A 66 -13.31 0.33 -16.77
CA GLU A 66 -13.12 -0.97 -16.12
C GLU A 66 -13.14 -0.87 -14.59
N ILE A 67 -12.66 0.26 -14.05
CA ILE A 67 -12.45 0.44 -12.61
C ILE A 67 -13.71 0.99 -11.91
N PHE A 68 -14.42 1.94 -12.54
CA PHE A 68 -15.52 2.65 -11.91
C PHE A 68 -16.85 2.39 -12.61
N LYS A 69 -17.91 2.16 -11.80
CA LYS A 69 -19.28 1.98 -12.31
C LYS A 69 -19.80 3.18 -13.12
N ASP A 70 -19.36 4.39 -12.79
CA ASP A 70 -19.72 5.62 -13.50
C ASP A 70 -18.83 5.92 -14.71
N ARG A 71 -17.79 5.10 -14.93
CA ARG A 71 -16.79 5.18 -15.99
C ARG A 71 -16.00 6.49 -16.05
N LYS A 72 -16.07 7.32 -15.00
CA LYS A 72 -15.44 8.65 -15.02
C LYS A 72 -14.00 8.58 -14.52
N PRO A 73 -13.04 9.24 -15.21
CA PRO A 73 -11.67 9.36 -14.74
C PRO A 73 -11.57 10.03 -13.38
N ARG A 74 -10.63 9.58 -12.55
CA ARG A 74 -10.35 10.17 -11.23
C ARG A 74 -8.85 10.31 -11.00
N THR A 75 -8.48 11.18 -10.07
CA THR A 75 -7.09 11.35 -9.61
C THR A 75 -6.84 10.49 -8.38
N LEU A 76 -5.56 10.19 -8.09
CA LEU A 76 -5.17 9.47 -6.87
C LEU A 76 -5.74 10.11 -5.60
N ARG A 77 -5.75 11.45 -5.54
CA ARG A 77 -6.30 12.21 -4.41
C ARG A 77 -7.80 11.96 -4.21
N GLN A 78 -8.57 11.84 -5.30
CA GLN A 78 -10.01 11.60 -5.23
C GLN A 78 -10.36 10.17 -4.81
N VAL A 79 -9.48 9.20 -5.07
CA VAL A 79 -9.74 7.77 -4.82
C VAL A 79 -9.16 7.33 -3.47
N PHE A 80 -7.90 7.67 -3.22
CA PHE A 80 -7.15 7.16 -2.07
C PHE A 80 -6.93 8.23 -0.99
N GLY A 81 -7.30 9.49 -1.23
CA GLY A 81 -7.01 10.59 -0.30
C GLY A 81 -5.52 10.91 -0.14
N ILE A 82 -4.65 10.28 -0.92
CA ILE A 82 -3.20 10.46 -0.88
C ILE A 82 -2.74 11.52 -1.88
N THR A 83 -1.67 12.24 -1.52
CA THR A 83 -0.92 13.06 -2.47
C THR A 83 0.17 12.19 -3.08
N PRO A 84 0.35 12.17 -4.41
CA PRO A 84 1.39 11.35 -5.04
C PRO A 84 2.75 11.69 -4.44
N SER A 85 3.52 10.66 -4.08
CA SER A 85 4.87 10.77 -3.52
C SER A 85 5.88 11.43 -4.48
N ILE A 86 5.50 11.59 -5.75
CA ILE A 86 6.29 12.16 -6.84
C ILE A 86 6.31 13.70 -6.82
N ILE A 87 5.44 14.36 -6.03
CA ILE A 87 5.38 15.82 -5.93
C ILE A 87 6.12 16.32 -4.67
N LYS A 88 7.35 15.83 -4.45
CA LYS A 88 8.26 16.37 -3.43
C LYS A 88 9.53 16.90 -4.06
#